data_AF-A0AAD0F8V9-F1
#
_entry.id   AF-A0AAD0F8V9-F1
#
_cell.length_a   1.000
_cell.length_b   1.000
_cell.length_c   1.000
_cell.angle_alpha   90.00
_cell.angle_beta   90.00
_cell.angle_gamma   90.00
#
_symmetry.space_group_name_H-M   'P 1'
#
loop_
_entity.id
_entity.type
_entity.pdbx_description
1 polymer ?
#
loop_
_entity_poly.entity_id
_entity_poly.type
_entity_poly.pdbx_seq_one_letter_code
_entity_poly.pdbx_strand_id
1 'polypeptide(L)'
;MKKLKPEQRAQLVEEIAQRNAAGLDSIGTSIRRLRLEVTGLDQETFATMCKMSTKSLYELESGKSNPKLGTVEAVLRLFGLRMGMVIGTKANLSRMAVSDNPKIKVGQSTAAATDWVTDPSSLNPVSADAGPKRGKSPAAVKRGR
;
A
#
# COMPACT_ATOMS: atom_id res chain seq x y z
N MET A 1 19.65 -23.92 -15.37
CA MET A 1 18.60 -23.92 -14.31
C MET A 1 19.08 -24.74 -13.11
N LYS A 2 19.06 -24.19 -11.89
CA LYS A 2 19.44 -24.91 -10.67
C LYS A 2 18.23 -25.73 -10.19
N LYS A 3 18.30 -27.07 -10.26
CA LYS A 3 17.20 -27.95 -9.82
C LYS A 3 17.19 -28.06 -8.28
N LEU A 4 16.59 -27.08 -7.62
CA LEU A 4 16.30 -27.13 -6.18
C LEU A 4 15.26 -28.24 -5.89
N LYS A 5 15.41 -28.94 -4.76
CA LYS A 5 14.38 -29.85 -4.24
C LYS A 5 13.12 -29.06 -3.85
N PRO A 6 11.91 -29.65 -3.85
CA PRO A 6 10.68 -28.96 -3.46
C PRO A 6 10.76 -28.29 -2.08
N GLU A 7 11.31 -28.99 -1.08
CA GLU A 7 11.50 -28.49 0.29
C GLU A 7 12.44 -27.27 0.33
N GLN A 8 13.55 -27.31 -0.41
CA GLN A 8 14.52 -26.20 -0.50
C GLN A 8 13.90 -24.97 -1.16
N ARG A 9 12.96 -25.15 -2.10
CA ARG A 9 12.20 -24.03 -2.69
C ARG A 9 11.25 -23.39 -1.66
N ALA A 10 10.55 -24.20 -0.87
CA ALA A 10 9.65 -23.70 0.17
C ALA A 10 10.42 -22.88 1.23
N GLN A 11 11.53 -23.43 1.74
CA GLN A 11 12.41 -22.74 2.70
C GLN A 11 12.92 -21.39 2.15
N LEU A 12 13.32 -21.36 0.87
CA LEU A 12 13.82 -20.15 0.22
C LEU A 12 12.72 -19.09 0.00
N VAL A 13 11.51 -19.51 -0.38
CA VAL A 13 10.34 -18.61 -0.51
C VAL A 13 9.98 -18.01 0.85
N GLU A 14 10.01 -18.80 1.91
CA GLU A 14 9.74 -18.34 3.27
C GLU A 14 10.83 -17.39 3.79
N GLU A 15 12.12 -17.68 3.56
CA GLU A 15 13.23 -16.79 3.91
C GLU A 15 13.10 -15.41 3.25
N ILE A 16 12.75 -15.37 1.96
CA ILE A 16 12.52 -14.12 1.22
C ILE A 16 11.34 -13.35 1.81
N ALA A 17 10.24 -14.04 2.15
CA ALA A 17 9.05 -13.42 2.75
C ALA A 17 9.35 -12.86 4.16
N GLN A 18 10.08 -13.60 4.99
CA GLN A 18 10.49 -13.16 6.32
C GLN A 18 11.41 -11.93 6.26
N ARG A 19 12.38 -11.90 5.32
CA ARG A 19 13.24 -10.73 5.10
C ARG A 19 12.49 -9.50 4.60
N ASN A 20 11.46 -9.68 3.77
CA ASN A 20 10.58 -8.59 3.36
C ASN A 20 9.78 -8.04 4.54
N ALA A 21 9.15 -8.91 5.34
CA ALA A 21 8.43 -8.53 6.55
C ALA A 21 9.33 -7.81 7.58
N ALA A 22 10.59 -8.23 7.70
CA ALA A 22 11.61 -7.59 8.54
C ALA A 22 12.16 -6.26 7.99
N GLY A 23 11.78 -5.84 6.77
CA GLY A 23 12.26 -4.60 6.15
C GLY A 23 13.71 -4.66 5.65
N LEU A 24 14.29 -5.85 5.57
CA LEU A 24 15.65 -6.07 5.09
C LEU A 24 15.70 -5.95 3.55
N ASP A 25 14.70 -6.54 2.88
CA ASP A 25 14.54 -6.55 1.43
C ASP A 25 13.27 -5.77 1.02
N SER A 26 13.37 -4.88 0.03
CA SER A 26 12.19 -4.20 -0.53
C SER A 26 11.29 -5.19 -1.28
N ILE A 27 10.05 -4.80 -1.61
CA ILE A 27 9.17 -5.67 -2.42
C ILE A 27 9.77 -6.00 -3.79
N GLY A 28 10.41 -5.02 -4.46
CA GLY A 28 11.09 -5.24 -5.73
C GLY A 28 12.30 -6.15 -5.61
N THR A 29 13.10 -5.97 -4.54
CA THR A 29 14.22 -6.86 -4.19
C THR A 29 13.71 -8.29 -4.00
N SER A 30 12.64 -8.46 -3.22
CA SER A 30 12.04 -9.76 -2.90
C SER A 30 11.54 -10.48 -4.17
N ILE A 31 10.85 -9.79 -5.06
CA ILE A 31 10.40 -10.33 -6.36
C ILE A 31 11.60 -10.74 -7.23
N ARG A 32 12.67 -9.94 -7.27
CA ARG A 32 13.90 -10.28 -7.99
C ARG A 32 14.59 -11.52 -7.40
N ARG A 33 14.57 -11.70 -6.07
CA ARG A 33 15.08 -12.92 -5.40
C ARG A 33 14.22 -14.14 -5.72
N LEU A 34 12.88 -14.02 -5.68
CA LEU A 34 11.96 -15.09 -6.11
C LEU A 34 12.24 -15.52 -7.55
N ARG A 35 12.48 -14.58 -8.47
CA ARG A 35 12.89 -14.89 -9.84
C ARG A 35 14.24 -15.61 -9.91
N LEU A 36 15.31 -15.00 -9.39
CA LEU A 36 16.66 -15.50 -9.61
C LEU A 36 16.99 -16.75 -8.79
N GLU A 37 16.51 -16.84 -7.55
CA GLU A 37 16.90 -17.88 -6.59
C GLU A 37 15.92 -19.06 -6.60
N VAL A 38 14.60 -18.81 -6.70
CA VAL A 38 13.57 -19.88 -6.66
C VAL A 38 13.31 -20.48 -8.05
N THR A 39 13.05 -19.64 -9.07
CA THR A 39 12.76 -20.13 -10.43
C THR A 39 14.03 -20.28 -11.29
N GLY A 40 15.03 -19.42 -11.08
CA GLY A 40 16.25 -19.39 -11.88
C GLY A 40 16.03 -18.88 -13.30
N LEU A 41 14.99 -18.06 -13.51
CA LEU A 41 14.61 -17.49 -14.80
C LEU A 41 15.27 -16.12 -15.05
N ASP A 42 15.52 -15.82 -16.31
CA ASP A 42 15.85 -14.48 -16.75
C ASP A 42 14.63 -13.53 -16.64
N GLN A 43 14.86 -12.24 -16.88
CA GLN A 43 13.84 -11.22 -16.66
C GLN A 43 12.70 -11.32 -17.69
N GLU A 44 13.01 -11.70 -18.93
CA GLU A 44 12.01 -11.82 -20.00
C GLU A 44 11.07 -13.02 -19.78
N THR A 45 11.62 -14.23 -19.55
CA THR A 45 10.80 -15.43 -19.31
C THR A 45 9.93 -15.27 -18.07
N PHE A 46 10.44 -14.61 -17.03
CA PHE A 46 9.67 -14.35 -15.82
C PHE A 46 8.60 -13.27 -16.01
N ALA A 47 8.85 -12.23 -16.81
CA ALA A 47 7.84 -11.23 -17.15
C ALA A 47 6.66 -11.87 -17.91
N THR A 48 6.95 -12.77 -18.85
CA THR A 48 5.94 -13.58 -19.55
C THR A 48 5.13 -14.46 -18.59
N MET A 49 5.80 -15.14 -17.64
CA MET A 49 5.13 -15.92 -16.59
C MET A 49 4.21 -15.05 -15.71
N CYS A 50 4.64 -13.84 -15.40
CA CYS A 50 3.87 -12.84 -14.65
C CYS A 50 2.83 -12.08 -15.48
N LYS A 51 2.70 -12.38 -16.78
CA LYS A 51 1.80 -11.70 -17.74
C LYS A 51 1.98 -10.17 -17.78
N MET A 52 3.24 -9.70 -17.72
CA MET A 52 3.59 -8.28 -17.82
C MET A 52 4.77 -8.04 -18.76
N SER A 53 5.03 -6.78 -19.12
CA SER A 53 6.19 -6.45 -19.94
C SER A 53 7.50 -6.54 -19.14
N THR A 54 8.61 -6.86 -19.81
CA THR A 54 9.95 -6.90 -19.20
C THR A 54 10.34 -5.55 -18.58
N LYS A 55 9.91 -4.42 -19.20
CA LYS A 55 10.09 -3.07 -18.64
C LYS A 55 9.30 -2.86 -17.34
N SER A 56 8.04 -3.31 -17.30
CA SER A 56 7.21 -3.24 -16.09
C SER A 56 7.80 -4.08 -14.95
N LEU A 57 8.31 -5.28 -15.25
CA LEU A 57 9.01 -6.11 -14.28
C LEU A 57 10.32 -5.45 -13.81
N TYR A 58 11.11 -4.87 -14.71
CA TYR A 58 12.34 -4.16 -14.33
C TYR A 58 12.06 -2.98 -13.38
N GLU A 59 11.03 -2.18 -13.66
CA GLU A 59 10.65 -1.04 -12.82
C GLU A 59 10.12 -1.49 -11.45
N LEU A 60 9.39 -2.62 -11.41
CA LEU A 60 8.94 -3.30 -10.19
C LEU A 60 10.12 -3.83 -9.36
N GLU A 61 11.04 -4.58 -9.97
CA GLU A 61 12.22 -5.16 -9.31
C GLU A 61 13.21 -4.09 -8.81
N SER A 62 13.27 -2.95 -9.49
CA SER A 62 14.15 -1.83 -9.11
C SER A 62 13.50 -0.81 -8.16
N GLY A 63 12.21 -0.99 -7.81
CA GLY A 63 11.47 -0.06 -6.95
C GLY A 63 11.24 1.32 -7.57
N LYS A 64 11.38 1.45 -8.89
CA LYS A 64 11.24 2.72 -9.64
C LYS A 64 9.79 3.05 -10.02
N SER A 65 8.88 2.07 -9.95
CA SER A 65 7.45 2.27 -10.17
C SER A 65 6.65 2.14 -8.87
N ASN A 66 5.45 2.72 -8.87
CA ASN A 66 4.43 2.50 -7.85
C ASN A 66 3.36 1.53 -8.42
N PRO A 67 3.57 0.20 -8.35
CA PRO A 67 2.64 -0.77 -8.90
C PRO A 67 1.32 -0.77 -8.13
N LYS A 68 0.22 -1.10 -8.81
CA LYS A 68 -1.06 -1.38 -8.12
C LYS A 68 -0.88 -2.61 -7.23
N LEU A 69 -1.53 -2.64 -6.06
CA LEU A 69 -1.47 -3.76 -5.11
C LEU A 69 -1.80 -5.11 -5.80
N GLY A 70 -2.85 -5.14 -6.63
CA GLY A 70 -3.23 -6.33 -7.39
C GLY A 70 -2.18 -6.81 -8.41
N THR A 71 -1.31 -5.92 -8.91
CA THR A 71 -0.18 -6.31 -9.78
C THR A 71 0.90 -7.04 -8.98
N VAL A 72 1.22 -6.54 -7.78
CA VAL A 72 2.17 -7.20 -6.86
C VAL A 72 1.61 -8.54 -6.39
N GLU A 73 0.34 -8.55 -5.97
CA GLU A 73 -0.34 -9.75 -5.48
C GLU A 73 -0.45 -10.84 -6.56
N ALA A 74 -0.70 -10.49 -7.82
CA ALA A 74 -0.71 -11.46 -8.92
C ALA A 74 0.63 -12.19 -9.09
N VAL A 75 1.76 -11.49 -8.92
CA VAL A 75 3.11 -12.09 -8.97
C VAL A 75 3.35 -12.98 -7.75
N LEU A 76 3.04 -12.49 -6.54
CA LEU A 76 3.25 -13.22 -5.28
C LEU A 76 2.46 -14.53 -5.22
N ARG A 77 1.24 -14.55 -5.76
CA ARG A 77 0.38 -15.75 -5.80
C ARG A 77 1.00 -16.91 -6.60
N LEU A 78 1.91 -16.66 -7.54
CA LEU A 78 2.66 -17.70 -8.25
C LEU A 78 3.60 -18.52 -7.33
N PHE A 79 3.93 -17.96 -6.16
CA PHE A 79 4.80 -18.57 -5.14
C PHE A 79 4.02 -18.99 -3.88
N GLY A 80 2.68 -18.94 -3.90
CA GLY A 80 1.85 -19.17 -2.72
C GLY A 80 1.88 -18.01 -1.70
N LEU A 81 2.47 -16.87 -2.05
CA LEU A 81 2.54 -15.68 -1.19
C LEU A 81 1.32 -14.76 -1.39
N ARG A 82 1.03 -13.96 -0.36
CA ARG A 82 -0.03 -12.95 -0.36
C ARG A 82 0.43 -11.68 0.35
N MET A 83 -0.15 -10.54 0.00
CA MET A 83 0.08 -9.29 0.73
C MET A 83 -0.68 -9.27 2.06
N GLY A 84 -0.14 -8.56 3.04
CA GLY A 84 -0.71 -8.40 4.38
C GLY A 84 -0.02 -7.29 5.18
N MET A 85 -0.51 -7.02 6.38
CA MET A 85 0.10 -6.07 7.31
C MET A 85 1.09 -6.77 8.23
N VAL A 86 2.18 -6.07 8.58
CA VAL A 86 3.17 -6.50 9.58
C VAL A 86 3.42 -5.38 10.58
N ILE A 87 3.80 -5.72 11.82
CA ILE A 87 4.16 -4.71 12.81
C ILE A 87 5.54 -4.15 12.46
N GLY A 88 5.60 -2.85 12.18
CA GLY A 88 6.87 -2.16 11.91
C GLY A 88 7.77 -2.16 13.14
N THR A 89 8.89 -2.86 13.08
CA THR A 89 9.94 -2.76 14.10
C THR A 89 10.64 -1.40 14.03
N LYS A 90 11.29 -0.95 15.11
CA LYS A 90 11.99 0.36 15.12
C LYS A 90 13.06 0.47 14.02
N ALA A 91 13.76 -0.64 13.70
CA ALA A 91 14.73 -0.71 12.62
C ALA A 91 14.09 -0.50 11.22
N ASN A 92 12.86 -0.98 11.04
CA ASN A 92 12.07 -0.82 9.81
C ASN A 92 11.64 0.66 9.67
N LEU A 93 11.10 1.24 10.75
CA LEU A 93 10.64 2.63 10.82
C LEU A 93 11.77 3.65 10.54
N SER A 94 12.97 3.43 11.10
CA SER A 94 14.13 4.30 10.83
C SER A 94 14.56 4.28 9.35
N ARG A 95 14.31 3.19 8.63
CA ARG A 95 14.64 3.06 7.21
C ARG A 95 13.61 3.74 6.31
N MET A 96 12.33 3.72 6.69
CA MET A 96 11.26 4.42 5.98
C MET A 96 11.37 5.95 6.03
N ALA A 97 12.05 6.50 7.04
CA ALA A 97 12.31 7.94 7.15
C ALA A 97 13.30 8.47 6.10
N VAL A 98 14.10 7.59 5.46
CA VAL A 98 15.05 7.96 4.40
C VAL A 98 14.42 7.69 3.03
N SER A 99 13.35 8.44 2.75
CA SER A 99 12.77 8.54 1.41
C SER A 99 12.69 10.02 1.05
N ASP A 100 13.66 10.47 0.23
CA ASP A 100 13.72 11.83 -0.34
C ASP A 100 12.62 12.03 -1.40
N ASN A 101 11.36 11.93 -0.96
CA ASN A 101 10.20 12.28 -1.74
C ASN A 101 9.68 13.65 -1.25
N PRO A 102 10.05 14.78 -1.89
CA PRO A 102 9.78 16.14 -1.39
C PRO A 102 8.29 16.52 -1.34
N LYS A 103 7.38 15.59 -1.66
CA LYS A 103 5.93 15.75 -1.58
C LYS A 103 5.30 15.20 -0.30
N ILE A 104 6.01 14.37 0.48
CA ILE A 104 5.53 13.94 1.80
C ILE A 104 6.05 14.92 2.84
N LYS A 105 5.26 15.97 3.12
CA LYS A 105 5.46 16.77 4.32
C LYS A 105 5.15 15.90 5.54
N VAL A 106 6.17 15.22 6.06
CA VAL A 106 6.16 14.74 7.44
C VAL A 106 5.98 15.98 8.31
N GLY A 107 4.77 16.18 8.83
CA GLY A 107 4.49 17.27 9.75
C GLY A 107 5.47 17.16 10.91
N GLN A 108 6.17 18.25 11.20
CA GLN A 108 7.10 18.29 12.33
C GLN A 108 6.33 17.86 13.57
N SER A 109 6.80 16.78 14.22
CA SER A 109 6.30 16.39 15.53
C SER A 109 6.80 17.42 16.52
N THR A 110 6.04 18.51 16.67
CA THR A 110 6.17 19.41 17.80
C THR A 110 5.76 18.63 19.04
N ALA A 111 6.75 18.17 19.80
CA ALA A 111 6.56 17.54 21.09
C ALA A 111 6.04 18.60 22.09
N ALA A 112 4.75 18.89 22.01
CA ALA A 112 3.98 19.55 23.04
C ALA A 112 3.02 18.50 23.60
N ALA A 113 3.37 17.95 24.76
CA ALA A 113 2.39 17.24 25.57
C ALA A 113 1.40 18.28 26.08
N THR A 114 0.14 18.17 25.68
CA THR A 114 -0.96 18.93 26.26
C THR A 114 -2.01 17.95 26.71
N ASP A 115 -2.25 17.90 28.01
CA ASP A 115 -3.20 17.00 28.64
C ASP A 115 -4.60 17.13 28.04
N TRP A 116 -5.24 16.00 27.79
CA TRP A 116 -6.68 15.96 27.50
C TRP A 116 -7.47 16.19 28.80
N VAL A 117 -7.44 17.43 29.28
CA VAL A 117 -8.31 17.88 30.37
C VAL A 117 -9.76 17.82 29.87
N THR A 118 -10.55 17.01 30.56
CA THR A 118 -12.00 16.93 30.37
C THR A 118 -12.69 18.18 30.89
N ASP A 119 -13.36 18.93 30.00
CA ASP A 119 -14.44 19.85 30.39
C ASP A 119 -15.73 19.45 29.66
N PRO A 120 -16.78 18.99 30.39
CA PRO A 120 -18.07 18.63 29.79
C PRO A 120 -18.99 19.84 29.50
N SER A 121 -18.53 21.07 29.70
CA SER A 121 -19.39 22.27 29.76
C SER A 121 -19.59 22.98 28.42
N SER A 122 -20.14 22.31 27.41
CA SER A 122 -20.58 22.95 26.16
C SER A 122 -21.90 22.40 25.57
N LEU A 123 -22.88 22.17 26.44
CA LEU A 123 -24.29 22.14 26.05
C LEU A 123 -24.92 23.51 26.35
N ASN A 124 -25.35 24.23 25.32
CA ASN A 124 -26.39 25.25 25.46
C ASN A 124 -27.29 25.29 24.22
N PRO A 125 -28.62 25.49 24.39
CA PRO A 125 -29.60 25.24 23.35
C PRO A 125 -29.88 26.48 22.49
N VAL A 126 -30.37 26.26 21.26
CA VAL A 126 -31.08 27.31 20.51
C VAL A 126 -32.58 27.07 20.64
N SER A 127 -33.27 27.98 21.33
CA SER A 127 -34.73 27.99 21.45
C SER A 127 -35.37 28.79 20.31
N ALA A 128 -36.68 28.58 20.12
CA ALA A 128 -37.41 28.85 18.88
C ALA A 128 -38.16 30.21 18.84
N ASP A 129 -39.04 30.30 17.83
CA ASP A 129 -40.08 31.32 17.56
C ASP A 129 -39.63 32.53 16.69
N ALA A 130 -40.37 33.02 15.69
CA ALA A 130 -41.73 32.70 15.20
C ALA A 130 -41.83 32.80 13.65
N GLY A 131 -42.84 32.17 13.04
CA GLY A 131 -43.26 32.43 11.64
C GLY A 131 -44.46 33.40 11.56
N PRO A 132 -45.35 33.32 10.55
CA PRO A 132 -45.17 32.91 9.14
C PRO A 132 -45.92 33.85 8.14
N LYS A 133 -45.55 33.92 6.84
CA LYS A 133 -46.50 34.33 5.76
C LYS A 133 -46.35 33.56 4.45
N ARG A 134 -47.51 33.34 3.81
CA ARG A 134 -47.80 32.46 2.64
C ARG A 134 -47.38 33.07 1.29
N GLY A 135 -47.13 32.24 0.26
CA GLY A 135 -47.09 32.72 -1.14
C GLY A 135 -46.79 31.70 -2.27
N LYS A 136 -47.80 30.93 -2.70
CA LYS A 136 -47.99 30.29 -4.04
C LYS A 136 -46.82 29.53 -4.75
N SER A 137 -47.01 28.22 -4.92
CA SER A 137 -46.74 27.47 -6.18
C SER A 137 -47.89 27.70 -7.20
N PRO A 138 -47.86 27.24 -8.48
CA PRO A 138 -46.95 26.29 -9.18
C PRO A 138 -46.26 26.98 -10.41
N ALA A 139 -45.73 26.35 -11.48
CA ALA A 139 -45.90 25.01 -12.07
C ALA A 139 -44.71 24.51 -12.95
N ALA A 140 -44.98 23.48 -13.77
CA ALA A 140 -44.06 22.73 -14.62
C ALA A 140 -43.92 23.25 -16.08
N VAL A 141 -42.94 22.71 -16.85
CA VAL A 141 -43.16 22.04 -18.17
C VAL A 141 -41.84 21.55 -18.86
N LYS A 142 -41.90 20.34 -19.45
CA LYS A 142 -41.14 19.66 -20.55
C LYS A 142 -39.72 20.13 -20.93
N ARG A 143 -38.71 19.23 -21.08
CA ARG A 143 -38.51 18.11 -22.05
C ARG A 143 -38.35 18.53 -23.53
N GLY A 144 -37.21 18.17 -24.13
CA GLY A 144 -36.92 18.17 -25.57
C GLY A 144 -35.46 18.57 -25.84
N ARG A 145 -34.70 17.90 -26.72
CA ARG A 145 -34.97 16.68 -27.50
C ARG A 145 -33.65 15.95 -27.76
#